data_AF-A0A7C4MAB5-F1
#
_entry.id   AF-A0A7C4MAB5-F1
#
_cell.length_a   1.000
_cell.length_b   1.000
_cell.length_c   1.000
_cell.angle_alpha   90.00
_cell.angle_beta   90.00
_cell.angle_gamma   90.00
#
_symmetry.space_group_name_H-M   'P 1'
#
loop_
_entity.id
_entity.type
_entity.pdbx_description
1 polymer ?
#
loop_
_entity_poly.entity_id
_entity_poly.type
_entity_poly.pdbx_seq_one_letter_code
_entity_poly.pdbx_strand_id
1 'polypeptide(L)'
;MKGEVRGKPIFCRSDGEWKIELEERLHKDAEIMLLALGDVKYKVLAYLNKRKDIEIVKLETRHKKKRGKDTGLKVTVRKRQQ
;
A
#
# COMPACT_ATOMS: atom_id res chain seq x y z
N MET A 1 -5.27 0.55 25.99
CA MET A 1 -5.65 0.81 24.59
C MET A 1 -4.79 -0.07 23.68
N LYS A 2 -5.26 -1.26 23.32
CA LYS A 2 -4.54 -2.17 22.41
C LYS A 2 -5.00 -1.88 20.98
N GLY A 3 -4.07 -1.44 20.14
CA GLY A 3 -4.33 -1.00 18.78
C GLY A 3 -5.01 -2.08 17.95
N GLU A 4 -6.13 -1.69 17.36
CA GLU A 4 -6.80 -2.23 16.18
C GLU A 4 -5.91 -3.15 15.34
N VAL A 5 -6.33 -4.41 15.19
CA VAL A 5 -5.67 -5.42 14.36
C VAL A 5 -5.85 -5.03 12.91
N ARG A 6 -4.99 -4.14 12.41
CA ARG A 6 -4.88 -3.86 10.98
C ARG A 6 -4.20 -5.05 10.33
N GLY A 7 -4.81 -5.60 9.28
CA GLY A 7 -4.30 -6.77 8.56
C GLY A 7 -2.82 -6.63 8.18
N LYS A 8 -2.14 -7.77 8.00
CA LYS A 8 -0.71 -7.83 7.65
C LYS A 8 -0.43 -6.92 6.44
N PRO A 9 0.59 -6.05 6.45
CA PRO A 9 0.86 -5.20 5.30
C PRO A 9 1.31 -6.03 4.08
N ILE A 10 0.86 -5.63 2.90
CA ILE A 10 1.34 -6.13 1.61
C ILE A 10 2.64 -5.40 1.28
N PHE A 11 3.71 -6.15 1.02
CA PHE A 11 5.00 -5.58 0.61
C PHE A 11 5.08 -5.51 -0.91
N CYS A 12 5.04 -4.30 -1.45
CA CYS A 12 5.12 -4.05 -2.88
C CYS A 12 6.57 -4.17 -3.36
N ARG A 13 6.89 -5.30 -3.98
CA ARG A 13 8.15 -5.57 -4.67
C ARG A 13 8.03 -5.28 -6.16
N SER A 14 9.17 -5.32 -6.86
CA SER A 14 9.24 -5.09 -8.30
C SER A 14 8.69 -6.23 -9.16
N ASP A 15 8.52 -7.42 -8.57
CA ASP A 15 7.93 -8.62 -9.20
C ASP A 15 6.46 -8.43 -9.61
N GLY A 16 5.72 -7.55 -8.94
CA GLY A 16 4.32 -7.28 -9.23
C GLY A 16 3.32 -8.24 -8.59
N GLU A 17 3.78 -9.26 -7.84
CA GLU A 17 2.91 -10.24 -7.17
C GLU A 17 1.95 -9.58 -6.16
N TRP A 18 2.40 -8.46 -5.56
CA TRP A 18 1.59 -7.67 -4.63
C TRP A 18 0.26 -7.18 -5.21
N LYS A 19 0.11 -7.11 -6.55
CA LYS A 19 -1.16 -6.76 -7.18
C LYS A 19 -2.20 -7.86 -7.01
N ILE A 20 -1.79 -9.12 -7.13
CA ILE A 20 -2.67 -10.29 -6.96
C ILE A 20 -3.13 -10.36 -5.50
N GLU A 21 -2.20 -10.24 -4.56
CA GLU A 21 -2.53 -10.19 -3.13
C GLU A 21 -3.45 -9.00 -2.79
N LEU A 22 -3.26 -7.85 -3.45
CA LEU A 22 -4.13 -6.68 -3.29
C LEU A 22 -5.56 -6.96 -3.77
N GLU A 23 -5.75 -7.56 -4.94
CA GLU A 23 -7.10 -7.92 -5.44
C GLU A 23 -7.81 -8.86 -4.46
N GLU A 24 -7.16 -9.95 -4.06
CA GLU A 24 -7.75 -10.94 -3.16
C GLU A 24 -8.18 -10.33 -1.83
N ARG A 25 -7.39 -9.38 -1.32
CA ARG A 25 -7.69 -8.71 -0.05
C ARG A 25 -8.70 -7.58 -0.20
N LEU A 26 -8.78 -6.89 -1.34
CA LEU A 26 -9.80 -5.85 -1.57
C LEU A 26 -11.24 -6.38 -1.45
N HIS A 27 -11.43 -7.69 -1.64
CA HIS A 27 -12.71 -8.35 -1.45
C HIS A 27 -13.00 -8.79 -0.01
N LYS A 28 -11.98 -8.90 0.85
CA LYS A 28 -12.08 -9.52 2.19
C LYS A 28 -11.84 -8.52 3.31
N ASP A 29 -10.90 -7.61 3.13
CA ASP A 29 -10.39 -6.71 4.14
C ASP A 29 -11.03 -5.32 4.00
N ALA A 30 -11.39 -4.72 5.13
CA ALA A 30 -11.93 -3.36 5.16
C ALA A 30 -10.88 -2.30 4.79
N GLU A 31 -9.63 -2.50 5.21
CA GLU A 31 -8.49 -1.64 4.89
C GLU A 31 -7.24 -2.48 4.66
N ILE A 32 -6.47 -2.11 3.64
CA ILE A 32 -5.26 -2.80 3.22
C ILE A 32 -4.11 -1.83 3.26
N MET A 33 -3.02 -2.25 3.90
CA MET A 33 -1.79 -1.46 3.97
C MET A 33 -0.78 -1.99 2.96
N LEU A 34 -0.34 -1.12 2.06
CA LEU A 34 0.71 -1.38 1.08
C LEU A 34 1.99 -0.67 1.51
N LEU A 35 3.12 -1.38 1.46
CA LEU A 35 4.45 -0.87 1.78
C LEU A 35 5.37 -1.01 0.56
N ALA A 36 5.87 0.11 0.05
CA ALA A 36 6.79 0.13 -1.08
C ALA A 36 8.08 0.87 -0.72
N LEU A 37 9.21 0.42 -1.27
CA LEU A 37 10.52 1.05 -1.11
C LEU A 37 11.12 1.39 -2.48
N GLY A 38 12.07 2.32 -2.51
CA GLY A 38 12.77 2.72 -3.72
C GLY A 38 11.82 3.24 -4.80
N ASP A 39 12.11 2.90 -6.05
CA ASP A 39 11.30 3.34 -7.20
C ASP A 39 9.95 2.63 -7.31
N VAL A 40 9.78 1.50 -6.61
CA VAL A 40 8.51 0.76 -6.60
C VAL A 40 7.38 1.62 -6.04
N LYS A 41 7.66 2.58 -5.16
CA LYS A 41 6.64 3.51 -4.63
C LYS A 41 5.91 4.29 -5.71
N TYR A 42 6.62 4.73 -6.76
CA TYR A 42 6.01 5.50 -7.84
C TYR A 42 5.14 4.59 -8.71
N LYS A 43 5.55 3.33 -8.90
CA LYS A 43 4.74 2.32 -9.59
C LYS A 43 3.45 2.00 -8.81
N VAL A 44 3.54 1.89 -7.49
CA VAL A 44 2.38 1.66 -6.62
C VAL A 44 1.42 2.85 -6.66
N LEU A 45 1.92 4.07 -6.52
CA LEU A 45 1.08 5.27 -6.62
C LEU A 45 0.40 5.39 -7.99
N ALA A 46 1.15 5.19 -9.07
CA ALA A 46 0.62 5.25 -10.42
C ALA A 46 -0.46 4.18 -10.66
N TYR A 47 -0.29 2.99 -10.10
CA TYR A 47 -1.29 1.92 -10.16
C TYR A 47 -2.56 2.30 -9.40
N LEU A 48 -2.44 2.73 -8.14
CA LEU A 48 -3.58 3.11 -7.31
C LEU A 48 -4.35 4.30 -7.89
N ASN A 49 -3.64 5.31 -8.42
CA ASN A 49 -4.27 6.49 -9.00
C ASN A 49 -5.10 6.19 -10.27
N LYS A 50 -4.80 5.08 -10.97
CA LYS A 50 -5.57 4.63 -12.13
C LYS A 50 -6.81 3.82 -11.75
N ARG A 51 -6.92 3.37 -10.49
CA ARG A 51 -8.01 2.51 -10.01
C ARG A 51 -9.16 3.35 -9.46
N LYS A 52 -10.32 3.26 -10.09
CA LYS A 52 -11.54 4.00 -9.67
C LYS A 52 -12.30 3.30 -8.54
N ASP A 53 -12.05 2.01 -8.39
CA ASP A 53 -12.63 1.10 -7.40
C ASP A 53 -11.87 1.09 -6.07
N ILE A 54 -10.79 1.85 -5.96
CA ILE A 54 -9.96 1.96 -4.76
C ILE A 54 -10.02 3.40 -4.24
N GLU A 55 -10.09 3.52 -2.92
CA GLU A 55 -9.94 4.78 -2.19
C GLU A 55 -8.65 4.75 -1.37
N ILE A 56 -7.83 5.80 -1.49
CA ILE A 56 -6.65 6.00 -0.66
C ILE A 56 -7.10 6.66 0.65
N VAL A 57 -7.09 5.90 1.74
CA VAL A 57 -7.49 6.37 3.07
C VAL A 57 -6.35 7.15 3.74
N LYS A 58 -5.10 6.67 3.57
CA LYS A 58 -3.93 7.29 4.18
C LYS A 58 -2.71 7.13 3.29
N LEU A 59 -1.94 8.21 3.13
CA LEU A 59 -0.68 8.21 2.41
C LEU A 59 0.43 8.74 3.33
N GLU A 60 1.44 7.91 3.63
CA GLU A 60 2.56 8.26 4.47
C GLU A 60 3.88 8.02 3.73
N THR A 61 4.72 9.05 3.60
CA THR A 61 6.10 8.90 3.14
C THR A 61 7.00 8.57 4.33
N ARG A 62 7.79 7.50 4.25
CA ARG A 62 8.78 7.14 5.27
C ARG A 62 10.19 7.44 4.80
N HIS A 63 10.86 8.35 5.50
CA HIS A 63 12.31 8.55 5.38
C HIS A 63 13.03 7.62 6.35
N LYS A 64 13.89 6.73 5.85
CA LYS A 64 14.78 5.94 6.72
C LYS A 64 15.95 6.81 7.16
N LYS A 65 16.21 6.86 8.48
CA LYS A 65 17.26 7.70 9.11
C LYS A 65 18.70 7.29 8.77
N LYS A 66 18.96 6.14 8.14
CA LYS A 66 20.32 5.73 7.73
C LYS A 66 20.59 6.09 6.27
N ARG A 67 21.62 6.94 6.08
CA ARG A 67 22.12 7.51 4.82
C ARG A 67 22.18 6.45 3.70
N GLY A 68 21.49 6.73 2.58
CA GLY A 68 21.76 6.10 1.27
C GLY A 68 20.76 5.06 0.75
N LYS A 69 19.69 4.69 1.46
CA LYS A 69 18.73 3.67 0.96
C LYS A 69 17.27 4.06 1.19
N ASP A 70 16.75 4.76 0.18
CA ASP A 70 15.37 4.87 -0.27
C ASP A 70 14.28 5.41 0.68
N THR A 71 13.66 6.51 0.23
CA THR A 71 12.35 6.96 0.70
C THR A 71 11.32 5.87 0.39
N GLY A 72 10.60 5.43 1.42
CA GLY A 72 9.51 4.46 1.33
C GLY A 72 8.15 5.12 1.29
N LEU A 73 7.17 4.36 0.83
CA LEU A 73 5.75 4.71 0.83
C LEU A 73 4.98 3.69 1.63
N LYS A 74 4.12 4.19 2.51
CA LYS A 74 3.09 3.43 3.19
C LYS A 74 1.75 4.01 2.79
N VAL A 75 0.92 3.23 2.12
CA VAL A 75 -0.41 3.66 1.71
C VAL A 75 -1.44 2.70 2.26
N THR A 76 -2.48 3.24 2.88
CA THR A 76 -3.65 2.48 3.30
C THR A 76 -4.75 2.75 2.30
N VAL A 77 -5.30 1.68 1.75
CA VAL A 77 -6.35 1.72 0.74
C VAL A 77 -7.53 0.88 1.19
N ARG A 78 -8.70 1.18 0.65
CA ARG A 78 -9.89 0.33 0.78
C ARG A 78 -10.62 0.26 -0.55
N LYS A 79 -11.48 -0.74 -0.70
CA LYS A 79 -12.41 -0.79 -1.82
C LYS A 79 -13.41 0.36 -1.69
N ARG A 80 -13.59 1.13 -2.76
CA ARG A 80 -14.62 2.17 -2.82
C ARG A 80 -15.97 1.47 -2.81
N GLN A 81 -16.79 1.76 -1.80
CA GLN A 81 -18.21 1.41 -1.83
C GLN A 81 -18.88 2.37 -2.82
N GLN A 82 -19.48 1.81 -3.87
CA GLN A 82 -20.34 2.56 -4.79
C GLN A 82 -21.68 2.84 -4.12
#